data_AF-A0AAX7VRG8-F1
#
_entry.id   AF-A0AAX7VRG8-F1
#
_cell.length_a   1.000
_cell.length_b   1.000
_cell.length_c   1.000
_cell.angle_alpha   90.00
_cell.angle_beta   90.00
_cell.angle_gamma   90.00
#
_symmetry.space_group_name_H-M   'P 1'
#
loop_
_entity.id
_entity.type
_entity.pdbx_description
1 polymer ?
#
loop_
_entity_poly.entity_id
_entity_poly.type
_entity_poly.pdbx_seq_one_letter_code
_entity_poly.pdbx_strand_id
1 'polypeptide(L)'
;NGEFWSISCFTDIQVKELNKRASGQAFEVILSPSTPDAKVDFLLSPLKKKETSLDEIKRKLDAAEERRRSHEAEVLKHLAEKREHEKEVIQKAIEESCNFSKQAQEKLNQKMEANKENRTARLAALNEKFKEKDKKLEEVRKNKEAMKEREN
;
A
#
# COMPACT_ATOMS: atom_id res chain seq x y z
N ASN A 1 29.31 57.55 70.53
CA ASN A 1 29.95 56.22 70.47
C ASN A 1 29.20 55.26 71.36
N GLY A 2 28.52 54.30 70.76
CA GLY A 2 27.77 53.25 71.48
C GLY A 2 26.47 52.91 70.76
N GLU A 3 26.60 52.17 69.66
CA GLU A 3 25.49 51.60 68.90
C GLU A 3 24.63 50.71 69.81
N PHE A 4 23.32 50.97 69.89
CA PHE A 4 22.38 50.02 70.48
C PHE A 4 21.72 49.24 69.34
N TRP A 5 22.36 48.16 68.93
CA TRP A 5 21.75 47.15 68.08
C TRP A 5 20.58 46.54 68.85
N SER A 6 19.36 46.95 68.50
CA SER A 6 18.15 46.27 68.97
C SER A 6 18.10 44.90 68.31
N ILE A 7 18.73 43.92 68.95
CA ILE A 7 18.48 42.50 68.76
C ILE A 7 16.98 42.32 69.05
N SER A 8 16.18 42.24 67.99
CA SER A 8 14.76 41.92 68.06
C SER A 8 14.66 40.49 68.61
N CYS A 9 14.51 40.38 69.92
CA CYS A 9 14.38 39.13 70.62
C CYS A 9 13.09 38.45 70.16
N PHE A 10 13.25 37.34 69.43
CA PHE A 10 12.21 36.35 69.14
C PHE A 10 11.63 35.84 70.45
N THR A 11 10.54 36.40 70.94
CA THR A 11 9.92 35.90 72.19
C THR A 11 8.40 36.04 72.21
N ASP A 12 7.71 35.35 71.29
CA ASP A 12 6.35 34.86 71.58
C ASP A 12 6.09 33.58 70.78
N ILE A 13 6.44 32.43 71.37
CA ILE A 13 6.10 31.11 70.83
C ILE A 13 4.67 30.78 71.27
N GLN A 14 3.74 30.69 70.33
CA GLN A 14 2.35 30.32 70.63
C GLN A 14 2.13 28.84 70.31
N VAL A 15 1.63 28.08 71.29
CA VAL A 15 1.31 26.66 71.12
C VAL A 15 -0.21 26.48 71.19
N LYS A 16 -0.80 25.88 70.16
CA LYS A 16 -2.21 25.55 70.09
C LYS A 16 -2.37 24.03 70.13
N GLU A 17 -2.94 23.50 71.21
CA GLU A 17 -3.21 22.07 71.29
C GLU A 17 -4.32 21.65 70.32
N LEU A 18 -4.09 20.58 69.55
CA LEU A 18 -5.06 20.08 68.56
C LEU A 18 -5.80 18.84 69.07
N ASN A 19 -5.07 17.80 69.49
CA ASN A 19 -5.69 16.55 69.91
C ASN A 19 -4.80 15.79 70.88
N LYS A 20 -5.41 15.12 71.86
CA LYS A 20 -4.74 14.16 72.73
C LYS A 20 -5.45 12.83 72.63
N ARG A 21 -4.70 11.77 72.31
CA ARG A 21 -5.17 10.39 72.26
C ARG A 21 -4.28 9.53 73.14
N ALA A 22 -4.75 8.33 73.51
CA ALA A 22 -3.95 7.38 74.30
C ALA A 22 -2.57 7.07 73.68
N SER A 23 -2.44 7.18 72.35
CA SER A 23 -1.21 6.94 71.60
C SER A 23 -0.32 8.18 71.42
N GLY A 24 -0.72 9.38 71.87
CA GLY A 24 0.09 10.59 71.75
C GLY A 24 -0.70 11.90 71.74
N GLN A 25 0.03 13.02 71.72
CA GLN A 25 -0.51 14.38 71.70
C GLN A 25 -0.01 15.13 70.45
N ALA A 26 -0.91 15.91 69.83
CA ALA A 26 -0.64 16.78 68.70
C ALA A 26 -0.95 18.24 69.05
N PHE A 27 -0.06 19.15 68.64
CA PHE A 27 -0.17 20.59 68.83
C PHE A 27 0.51 21.32 67.67
N GLU A 28 0.06 22.55 67.42
CA GLU A 28 0.61 23.46 66.42
C GLU A 28 1.48 24.50 67.15
N VAL A 29 2.71 24.70 66.68
CA VAL A 29 3.62 25.72 67.23
C VAL A 29 3.78 26.83 66.21
N ILE A 30 3.37 28.03 66.58
CA ILE A 30 3.46 29.23 65.77
C ILE A 30 4.60 30.09 66.34
N LEU A 31 5.70 30.13 65.60
CA LEU A 31 6.90 30.91 65.96
C LEU A 31 6.80 32.38 65.52
N SER A 32 5.87 32.69 64.62
CA SER A 32 5.57 34.05 64.15
C SER A 32 4.12 34.07 63.63
N PRO A 33 3.28 35.02 64.04
CA PRO A 33 1.91 35.11 63.53
C PRO A 33 1.95 35.38 62.01
N SER A 34 1.22 34.56 61.25
CA SER A 34 1.14 34.73 59.79
C SER A 34 0.57 36.10 59.45
N THR A 35 1.24 36.87 58.60
CA THR A 35 0.75 38.18 58.14
C THR A 35 -0.60 37.99 57.42
N PRO A 36 -1.63 38.82 57.69
CA PRO A 36 -3.01 38.56 57.24
C PRO A 36 -3.21 38.50 55.72
N ASP A 37 -2.21 38.89 54.93
CA ASP A 37 -2.30 38.97 53.46
C ASP A 37 -1.53 37.86 52.72
N ALA A 38 -0.87 36.95 53.44
CA ALA A 38 -0.27 35.77 52.82
C ALA A 38 -1.31 34.64 52.77
N LYS A 39 -2.35 34.80 51.94
CA LYS A 39 -2.97 33.63 51.33
C LYS A 39 -1.90 33.00 50.46
N VAL A 40 -1.13 32.11 51.07
CA VAL A 40 -0.18 31.24 50.41
C VAL A 40 -1.01 30.33 49.50
N ASP A 41 -1.32 30.83 48.31
CA ASP A 41 -1.78 30.04 47.17
C ASP A 41 -0.60 29.21 46.64
N PHE A 42 0.04 28.43 47.53
CA PHE A 42 0.89 27.33 47.10
C PHE A 42 -0.02 26.22 46.59
N LEU A 43 -0.49 26.41 45.36
CA LEU A 43 -1.08 25.35 44.54
C LEU A 43 0.03 24.39 44.07
N LEU A 44 0.78 23.79 45.01
CA LEU A 44 1.69 22.67 44.72
C LEU A 44 0.95 21.32 44.70
N SER A 45 -0.32 21.30 45.06
CA SER A 45 -1.20 20.19 44.75
C SER A 45 -1.53 20.24 43.26
N PRO A 46 -1.44 19.14 42.50
CA PRO A 46 -2.07 19.08 41.19
C PRO A 46 -3.48 19.63 41.35
N LEU A 47 -3.80 20.69 40.59
CA LEU A 47 -5.14 21.26 40.45
C LEU A 47 -6.13 20.11 40.55
N LYS A 48 -7.11 20.15 41.46
CA LYS A 48 -8.17 19.13 41.57
C LYS A 48 -8.91 19.07 40.23
N LYS A 49 -8.34 18.38 39.24
CA LYS A 49 -8.97 18.10 37.96
C LYS A 49 -10.17 17.26 38.35
N LYS A 50 -11.36 17.70 37.95
CA LYS A 50 -12.61 16.94 38.08
C LYS A 50 -12.28 15.48 37.76
N GLU A 51 -12.62 14.56 38.65
CA GLU A 51 -12.41 13.13 38.43
C GLU A 51 -12.92 12.79 37.03
N THR A 52 -12.05 12.26 36.18
CA THR A 52 -12.44 11.82 34.85
C THR A 52 -13.54 10.79 35.02
N SER A 53 -14.74 11.08 34.51
CA SER A 53 -15.86 10.14 34.60
C SER A 53 -15.47 8.79 34.00
N LEU A 54 -16.04 7.72 34.53
CA LEU A 54 -15.85 6.36 34.03
C LEU A 54 -16.08 6.27 32.50
N ASP A 55 -17.00 7.05 31.96
CA ASP A 55 -17.28 7.13 30.52
C ASP A 55 -16.16 7.83 29.72
N GLU A 56 -15.46 8.80 30.32
CA GLU A 56 -14.32 9.45 29.67
C GLU A 56 -13.09 8.53 29.67
N ILE A 57 -12.88 7.77 30.74
CA ILE A 57 -11.81 6.76 30.82
C ILE A 57 -12.04 5.68 29.76
N LYS A 58 -13.26 5.12 29.67
CA LYS A 58 -13.64 4.14 28.65
C LYS A 58 -13.39 4.66 27.24
N ARG A 59 -13.87 5.87 26.92
CA ARG A 59 -13.65 6.49 25.61
C ARG A 59 -12.16 6.62 25.25
N LYS A 60 -11.28 6.94 26.21
CA LYS A 60 -9.83 7.02 25.97
C LYS A 60 -9.21 5.65 25.73
N LEU A 61 -9.66 4.60 26.42
CA LEU A 61 -9.21 3.23 26.20
C LEU A 61 -9.66 2.73 24.83
N ASP A 62 -10.92 2.93 24.47
CA ASP A 62 -11.49 2.55 23.18
C ASP A 62 -10.76 3.27 22.05
N ALA A 63 -10.51 4.58 22.16
CA ALA A 63 -9.76 5.34 21.16
C ALA A 63 -8.29 4.90 21.02
N ALA A 64 -7.68 4.34 22.08
CA ALA A 64 -6.35 3.75 21.98
C ALA A 64 -6.39 2.37 21.31
N GLU A 65 -7.45 1.60 21.55
CA GLU A 65 -7.68 0.31 20.88
C GLU A 65 -8.00 0.48 19.40
N GLU A 66 -8.84 1.45 19.03
CA GLU A 66 -9.15 1.81 17.65
C GLU A 66 -7.89 2.13 16.87
N ARG A 67 -6.96 2.90 17.47
CA ARG A 67 -5.67 3.23 16.85
C ARG A 67 -4.78 2.01 16.66
N ARG A 68 -4.76 1.08 17.63
CA ARG A 68 -4.04 -0.20 17.47
C ARG A 68 -4.62 -1.02 16.32
N ARG A 69 -5.95 -1.20 16.31
CA ARG A 69 -6.65 -1.96 15.26
C ARG A 69 -6.46 -1.34 13.88
N SER A 70 -6.54 -0.02 13.76
CA SER A 70 -6.33 0.70 12.50
C SER A 70 -4.91 0.50 11.97
N HIS A 71 -3.90 0.57 12.84
CA HIS A 71 -2.51 0.35 12.43
C HIS A 71 -2.27 -1.10 11.98
N GLU A 72 -2.81 -2.06 12.73
CA GLU A 72 -2.75 -3.47 12.35
C GLU A 72 -3.44 -3.72 10.99
N ALA A 73 -4.62 -3.16 10.78
CA ALA A 73 -5.33 -3.27 9.50
C ALA A 73 -4.53 -2.66 8.34
N GLU A 74 -3.88 -1.52 8.55
CA GLU A 74 -3.01 -0.91 7.54
C GLU A 74 -1.80 -1.78 7.22
N VAL A 75 -1.16 -2.37 8.22
CA VAL A 75 -0.04 -3.32 8.01
C VAL A 75 -0.51 -4.55 7.24
N LEU A 76 -1.64 -5.14 7.62
CA LEU A 76 -2.23 -6.29 6.93
C LEU A 76 -2.58 -5.96 5.47
N LYS A 77 -3.12 -4.77 5.21
CA LYS A 77 -3.41 -4.29 3.85
C LYS A 77 -2.14 -4.24 3.00
N HIS A 78 -1.07 -3.61 3.47
CA HIS A 78 0.20 -3.56 2.74
C HIS A 78 0.82 -4.94 2.52
N LEU A 79 0.66 -5.87 3.47
CA LEU A 79 1.09 -7.25 3.30
C LEU A 79 0.27 -7.97 2.22
N ALA A 80 -1.05 -7.77 2.20
CA ALA A 80 -1.92 -8.34 1.17
C ALA A 80 -1.57 -7.81 -0.22
N GLU A 81 -1.37 -6.50 -0.37
CA GLU A 81 -0.95 -5.86 -1.63
C GLU A 81 0.38 -6.44 -2.15
N LYS A 82 1.37 -6.65 -1.26
CA LYS A 82 2.63 -7.31 -1.66
C LYS A 82 2.42 -8.73 -2.15
N ARG A 83 1.54 -9.50 -1.50
CA ARG A 83 1.24 -10.89 -1.90
C ARG A 83 0.49 -10.96 -3.21
N GLU A 84 -0.38 -9.98 -3.49
CA GLU A 84 -1.04 -9.86 -4.78
C GLU A 84 -0.02 -9.53 -5.87
N HIS A 85 0.85 -8.56 -5.64
CA HIS A 85 1.89 -8.20 -6.59
C HIS A 85 2.84 -9.37 -6.92
N GLU A 86 3.25 -10.15 -5.92
CA GLU A 86 4.05 -11.37 -6.16
C GLU A 86 3.35 -12.35 -7.11
N LYS A 87 2.04 -12.55 -6.95
CA LYS A 87 1.25 -13.42 -7.84
C LYS A 87 1.15 -12.85 -9.25
N GLU A 88 0.91 -11.55 -9.38
CA GLU A 88 0.84 -10.87 -10.68
C GLU A 88 2.15 -11.00 -11.45
N VAL A 89 3.30 -10.82 -10.78
CA VAL A 89 4.63 -10.94 -11.41
C VAL A 89 4.85 -12.36 -11.93
N ILE A 90 4.52 -13.38 -11.13
CA ILE A 90 4.65 -14.79 -11.55
C ILE A 90 3.73 -15.09 -12.73
N GLN A 91 2.47 -14.66 -12.64
CA GLN A 91 1.48 -14.86 -13.71
C GLN A 91 1.91 -14.19 -15.01
N LYS A 92 2.41 -12.95 -14.93
CA LYS A 92 2.90 -12.20 -16.08
C LYS A 92 4.10 -12.89 -16.75
N ALA A 93 5.04 -13.41 -15.97
CA ALA A 93 6.17 -14.16 -16.51
C ALA A 93 5.74 -15.43 -17.27
N ILE A 94 4.73 -16.14 -16.75
CA ILE A 94 4.15 -17.31 -17.40
C ILE A 94 3.42 -16.90 -18.69
N GLU A 95 2.63 -15.83 -18.64
CA GLU A 95 1.87 -15.32 -19.79
C GLU A 95 2.80 -14.87 -20.92
N GLU A 96 3.86 -14.12 -20.62
CA GLU A 96 4.84 -13.68 -21.62
C GLU A 96 5.54 -14.86 -22.29
N SER A 97 5.91 -15.89 -21.52
CA SER A 97 6.50 -17.13 -22.06
C SER A 97 5.53 -17.86 -22.99
N CYS A 98 4.27 -17.99 -22.59
CA CYS A 98 3.22 -18.60 -23.40
C CYS A 98 2.97 -17.80 -24.69
N ASN A 99 2.90 -16.48 -24.58
CA ASN A 99 2.68 -15.58 -25.71
C ASN A 99 3.83 -15.64 -26.72
N PHE A 100 5.08 -15.70 -26.26
CA PHE A 100 6.23 -15.87 -27.14
C PHE A 100 6.15 -17.17 -27.96
N SER A 101 5.85 -18.28 -27.29
CA SER A 101 5.66 -19.59 -27.94
C SER A 101 4.54 -19.55 -28.98
N LYS A 102 3.38 -18.98 -28.61
CA LYS A 102 2.22 -18.83 -29.51
C LYS A 102 2.56 -18.00 -30.75
N GLN A 103 3.19 -16.84 -30.57
CA GLN A 103 3.59 -15.98 -31.69
C GLN A 103 4.62 -16.65 -32.61
N ALA A 104 5.58 -17.39 -32.04
CA ALA A 104 6.55 -18.15 -32.82
C ALA A 104 5.87 -19.24 -33.66
N GLN A 105 4.93 -19.98 -33.06
CA GLN A 105 4.15 -21.01 -33.75
C GLN A 105 3.27 -20.43 -34.86
N GLU A 106 2.56 -19.34 -34.60
CA GLU A 106 1.72 -18.67 -35.60
C GLU A 106 2.55 -18.16 -36.79
N LYS A 107 3.71 -17.55 -36.54
CA LYS A 107 4.62 -17.10 -37.60
C LYS A 107 5.15 -18.27 -38.44
N LEU A 108 5.49 -19.40 -37.81
CA LEU A 108 5.92 -20.59 -38.53
C LEU A 108 4.81 -21.12 -39.43
N ASN A 109 3.60 -21.26 -38.89
CA ASN A 109 2.44 -21.74 -39.63
C ASN A 109 2.13 -20.85 -40.85
N GLN A 110 2.15 -19.52 -40.67
CA GLN A 110 1.98 -18.58 -41.77
C GLN A 110 3.03 -18.76 -42.86
N LYS A 111 4.31 -18.94 -42.49
CA LYS A 111 5.39 -19.19 -43.47
C LYS A 111 5.21 -20.51 -44.20
N MET A 112 4.75 -21.56 -43.51
CA MET A 112 4.52 -22.87 -44.12
C MET A 112 3.36 -22.83 -45.12
N GLU A 113 2.23 -22.19 -44.77
CA GLU A 113 1.10 -22.04 -45.69
C GLU A 113 1.46 -21.15 -46.88
N ALA A 114 2.12 -20.01 -46.66
CA ALA A 114 2.61 -19.18 -47.75
C ALA A 114 3.58 -19.93 -48.67
N ASN A 115 4.46 -20.78 -48.13
CA ASN A 115 5.34 -21.61 -48.95
C ASN A 115 4.57 -22.62 -49.80
N LYS A 116 3.58 -23.28 -49.21
CA LYS A 116 2.73 -24.27 -49.86
C LYS A 116 1.89 -23.64 -50.98
N GLU A 117 1.29 -22.49 -50.74
CA GLU A 117 0.55 -21.72 -51.73
C GLU A 117 1.46 -21.28 -52.87
N ASN A 118 2.64 -20.73 -52.56
CA ASN A 118 3.62 -20.33 -53.58
C ASN A 118 4.09 -21.50 -54.44
N ARG A 119 4.33 -22.66 -53.84
CA ARG A 119 4.69 -23.88 -54.58
C ARG A 119 3.54 -24.31 -55.50
N THR A 120 2.31 -24.26 -55.00
CA THR A 120 1.11 -24.62 -55.76
C THR A 120 0.90 -23.66 -56.93
N ALA A 121 1.03 -22.36 -56.71
CA ALA A 121 0.91 -21.33 -57.74
C ALA A 121 1.97 -21.51 -58.84
N ARG A 122 3.23 -21.79 -58.48
CA ARG A 122 4.29 -22.07 -59.47
C ARG A 122 3.99 -23.29 -60.32
N LEU A 123 3.52 -24.38 -59.71
CA LEU A 123 3.14 -25.59 -60.43
C LEU A 123 1.92 -25.37 -61.32
N ALA A 124 0.92 -24.63 -60.83
CA ALA A 124 -0.27 -24.27 -61.60
C ALA A 124 0.10 -23.44 -62.84
N ALA A 125 0.94 -22.41 -62.68
CA ALA A 125 1.42 -21.58 -63.78
C ALA A 125 2.22 -22.38 -64.82
N LEU A 126 3.03 -23.35 -64.39
CA LEU A 126 3.75 -24.23 -65.30
C LEU A 126 2.80 -25.15 -66.07
N ASN A 127 1.83 -25.74 -65.38
CA ASN A 127 0.82 -26.60 -65.98
C ASN A 127 -0.04 -25.85 -67.01
N GLU A 128 -0.40 -24.60 -66.72
CA GLU A 128 -1.13 -23.73 -67.65
C GLU A 128 -0.33 -23.46 -68.93
N LYS A 129 0.97 -23.16 -68.81
CA LYS A 129 1.86 -22.99 -69.97
C LYS A 129 1.97 -24.25 -70.83
N PHE A 130 1.94 -25.45 -70.22
CA PHE A 130 1.92 -26.71 -70.98
C PHE A 130 0.60 -26.91 -71.70
N LYS A 131 -0.55 -26.68 -71.04
CA LYS A 131 -1.87 -26.76 -71.69
C LYS A 131 -2.01 -25.80 -72.87
N GLU A 132 -1.47 -24.59 -72.77
CA GLU A 132 -1.45 -23.62 -73.87
C GLU A 132 -0.61 -24.12 -75.06
N LYS A 133 0.54 -24.75 -74.79
CA LYS A 133 1.39 -25.38 -75.82
C LYS A 133 0.68 -26.53 -76.51
N ASP A 134 0.01 -27.40 -75.76
CA ASP A 134 -0.77 -28.52 -76.31
C ASP A 134 -1.91 -28.04 -77.19
N LYS A 135 -2.65 -27.01 -76.74
CA LYS A 135 -3.72 -26.38 -77.54
C LYS A 135 -3.19 -25.83 -78.87
N LYS A 136 -2.04 -25.15 -78.83
CA LYS A 136 -1.40 -24.61 -80.04
C LYS A 136 -0.98 -25.72 -81.01
N LEU A 137 -0.46 -26.85 -80.50
CA LEU A 137 -0.10 -28.00 -81.34
C LEU A 137 -1.33 -28.61 -82.03
N GLU A 138 -2.44 -28.75 -81.31
CA GLU A 138 -3.71 -29.23 -81.88
C GLU A 138 -4.27 -28.26 -82.94
N GLU A 139 -4.21 -26.95 -82.71
CA GLU A 139 -4.60 -25.95 -83.70
C GLU A 139 -3.74 -26.03 -84.97
N VAL A 140 -2.42 -26.20 -84.84
CA VAL A 140 -1.51 -26.39 -85.98
C VAL A 140 -1.86 -27.67 -86.75
N ARG A 141 -2.20 -28.76 -86.06
CA ARG A 141 -2.59 -30.02 -86.70
C ARG A 141 -3.89 -29.87 -87.50
N LYS A 142 -4.91 -29.26 -86.90
CA LYS A 142 -6.19 -28.97 -87.58
C LYS A 142 -6.01 -28.06 -88.78
N ASN A 143 -5.20 -27.00 -88.66
CA ASN A 143 -4.92 -26.11 -89.78
C ASN A 143 -4.23 -26.85 -90.93
N LYS A 144 -3.30 -27.76 -90.64
CA LYS A 144 -2.64 -28.58 -91.66
C LYS A 144 -3.61 -29.52 -92.38
N GLU A 145 -4.54 -30.14 -91.65
CA GLU A 145 -5.60 -30.99 -92.22
C GLU A 145 -6.54 -30.17 -93.12
N ALA A 146 -6.99 -29.01 -92.66
CA ALA A 146 -7.87 -28.12 -93.44
C ALA A 146 -7.22 -27.55 -94.72
N MET A 147 -5.91 -27.27 -94.70
CA MET A 147 -5.20 -26.82 -95.91
C MET A 147 -5.13 -27.94 -96.97
N LYS A 148 -4.92 -29.19 -96.56
CA LYS A 148 -4.94 -30.34 -97.48
C LYS A 148 -6.32 -30.57 -98.10
N GLU A 149 -7.40 -30.35 -97.35
CA GLU A 149 -8.77 -30.44 -97.89
C GLU A 149 -9.10 -29.33 -98.89
N ARG A 150 -8.43 -28.18 -98.83
CA ARG A 150 -8.63 -27.08 -99.80
C ARG A 150 -7.81 -27.20 -101.08
N GLU A 151 -6.74 -27.99 -101.06
CA GLU A 151 -5.85 -28.23 -102.21
C GLU A 151 -6.25 -29.47 -103.04
N ASN A 152 -7.19 -30.28 -102.54
CA ASN A 152 -7.85 -31.38 -103.26
C ASN A 152 -9.17 -30.93 -103.89
#